data_AF-A0A7J6RWP2-F1
#
_entry.id   AF-A0A7J6RWP2-F1
#
_cell.length_a   1.000
_cell.length_b   1.000
_cell.length_c   1.000
_cell.angle_alpha   90.00
_cell.angle_beta   90.00
_cell.angle_gamma   90.00
#
_symmetry.space_group_name_H-M   'P 1'
#
loop_
_entity.id
_entity.type
_entity.pdbx_description
1 polymer ?
#
loop_
_entity_poly.entity_id
_entity_poly.type
_entity_poly.pdbx_seq_one_letter_code
_entity_poly.pdbx_strand_id
1 'polypeptide(L)'
;SLPAITDPRVFGFHPNANLTKEQNEAFDLMKAALLMGSQSGGAGGGSMSPEEVVGAISADILQRMPKPWRVEDVQESFPMTYTESMNTVLAQELTRYNGLINVIRESLADIQKAVKGLILMSPQLEAAFHSINDGRTPEMWMAKSYPSLKPLGSYVNDLIERLRNFQSWVDGGKTPHLFWFSGFFFTQAFTTGALQNYARKYTIPIDTVDFDFEVVSGTPEKAPEDGVYIHGLFIEGCKWSEDAWTLAESDPK
;
A
#
# COMPACT_ATOMS: atom_id res chain seq x y z
N SER A 1 -44.59 -1.13 19.94
CA SER A 1 -43.38 -0.29 20.07
C SER A 1 -42.30 -0.86 19.17
N LEU A 2 -41.42 -0.02 18.63
CA LEU A 2 -40.25 -0.49 17.89
C LEU A 2 -39.18 -1.01 18.88
N PRO A 3 -38.34 -1.99 18.48
CA PRO A 3 -37.26 -2.47 19.32
C PRO A 3 -36.23 -1.35 19.60
N ALA A 4 -35.65 -1.34 20.79
CA ALA A 4 -34.63 -0.36 21.18
C ALA A 4 -33.29 -0.57 20.46
N ILE A 5 -33.03 -1.79 19.99
CA ILE A 5 -31.85 -2.17 19.21
C ILE A 5 -32.37 -2.71 17.87
N THR A 6 -31.99 -2.06 16.78
CA THR A 6 -32.40 -2.47 15.44
C THR A 6 -31.30 -3.31 14.80
N ASP A 7 -31.66 -4.50 14.30
CA ASP A 7 -30.74 -5.36 13.57
C ASP A 7 -30.30 -4.69 12.25
N PRO A 8 -29.01 -4.72 11.88
CA PRO A 8 -28.52 -4.13 10.63
C PRO A 8 -29.25 -4.63 9.37
N ARG A 9 -29.79 -5.85 9.39
CA ARG A 9 -30.55 -6.44 8.26
C ARG A 9 -31.81 -5.66 7.93
N VAL A 10 -32.39 -4.94 8.89
CA VAL A 10 -33.57 -4.08 8.65
C VAL A 10 -33.24 -2.95 7.67
N PHE A 11 -31.97 -2.56 7.59
CA PHE A 11 -31.46 -1.56 6.64
C PHE A 11 -30.79 -2.19 5.41
N GLY A 12 -30.87 -3.52 5.25
CA GLY A 12 -30.20 -4.25 4.18
C GLY A 12 -28.69 -4.45 4.41
N PHE A 13 -28.19 -4.23 5.63
CA PHE A 13 -26.79 -4.47 5.96
C PHE A 13 -26.54 -5.89 6.47
N HIS A 14 -25.35 -6.40 6.19
CA HIS A 14 -24.86 -7.63 6.80
C HIS A 14 -24.65 -7.43 8.32
N PRO A 15 -24.90 -8.44 9.19
CA PRO A 15 -24.69 -8.33 10.65
C PRO A 15 -23.30 -7.83 11.06
N ASN A 16 -22.27 -8.14 10.26
CA ASN A 16 -20.90 -7.65 10.48
C ASN A 16 -20.80 -6.11 10.50
N ALA A 17 -21.78 -5.37 9.98
CA ALA A 17 -21.81 -3.91 10.06
C ALA A 17 -21.85 -3.41 11.51
N ASN A 18 -22.54 -4.10 12.42
CA ASN A 18 -22.54 -3.74 13.84
C ASN A 18 -21.15 -3.95 14.45
N LEU A 19 -20.48 -5.06 14.14
CA LEU A 19 -19.12 -5.33 14.62
C LEU A 19 -18.13 -4.27 14.13
N THR A 20 -18.17 -3.89 12.85
CA THR A 20 -17.31 -2.82 12.32
C THR A 20 -17.58 -1.49 13.02
N LYS A 21 -18.85 -1.16 13.31
CA LYS A 21 -19.22 0.04 14.04
C LYS A 21 -18.65 0.02 15.47
N GLU A 22 -18.89 -1.06 16.21
CA GLU A 22 -18.42 -1.21 17.59
C GLU A 22 -16.88 -1.17 17.66
N GLN A 23 -16.21 -1.77 16.68
CA GLN A 23 -14.76 -1.75 16.58
C GLN A 23 -14.23 -0.32 16.33
N ASN A 24 -14.87 0.45 15.45
CA ASN A 24 -14.51 1.84 15.21
C ASN A 24 -14.73 2.72 16.45
N GLU A 25 -15.87 2.56 17.14
CA GLU A 25 -16.14 3.28 18.40
C GLU A 25 -15.11 2.96 19.48
N ALA A 26 -14.70 1.69 19.59
CA ALA A 26 -13.65 1.27 20.51
C ALA A 26 -12.28 1.88 20.14
N PHE A 27 -11.93 1.92 18.86
CA PHE A 27 -10.70 2.58 18.39
C PHE A 27 -10.70 4.08 18.66
N ASP A 28 -11.82 4.76 18.44
CA ASP A 28 -11.96 6.19 18.73
C ASP A 28 -11.82 6.47 20.22
N LEU A 29 -12.40 5.63 21.08
CA LEU A 29 -12.26 5.74 22.53
C LEU A 29 -10.82 5.51 22.98
N MET A 30 -10.13 4.51 22.42
CA MET A 30 -8.72 4.24 22.72
C MET A 30 -7.82 5.39 22.27
N LYS A 31 -8.08 5.96 21.10
CA LYS A 31 -7.38 7.14 20.59
C LYS A 31 -7.60 8.36 21.47
N ALA A 32 -8.83 8.59 21.91
CA ALA A 32 -9.14 9.65 22.87
C ALA A 32 -8.43 9.45 24.22
N ALA A 33 -8.39 8.20 24.72
CA ALA A 33 -7.67 7.86 25.95
C ALA A 33 -6.16 8.09 25.84
N LEU A 34 -5.53 7.73 24.70
CA LEU A 34 -4.12 8.02 24.43
C LEU A 34 -3.82 9.53 24.44
N LEU A 35 -4.70 10.33 23.84
CA LEU A 35 -4.58 11.80 23.83
C LEU A 35 -4.73 12.41 25.23
N MET A 36 -5.54 11.80 26.11
CA MET A 36 -5.69 12.25 27.50
C MET A 36 -4.55 11.78 28.40
N GLY A 37 -4.02 10.57 28.17
CA GLY A 37 -2.96 9.97 28.99
C GLY A 37 -1.57 10.57 28.77
N SER A 38 -1.33 11.28 27.66
CA SER A 38 -0.03 11.88 27.33
C SER A 38 0.27 13.19 28.08
N GLN A 39 -0.62 13.68 28.94
CA GLN A 39 -0.39 14.93 29.70
C GLN A 39 0.07 14.75 31.15
N SER A 40 0.25 13.53 31.67
CA SER A 40 0.68 13.34 33.07
C SER A 40 1.69 12.21 33.28
N GLY A 41 2.97 12.59 33.30
CA GLY A 41 3.96 12.17 34.31
C GLY A 41 4.36 10.69 34.39
N GLY A 42 5.64 10.41 34.12
CA GLY A 42 6.27 9.15 34.49
C GLY A 42 7.78 9.14 34.32
N ALA A 43 8.49 9.96 35.11
CA ALA A 43 9.92 9.76 35.35
C ALA A 43 10.11 8.44 36.14
N GLY A 44 10.14 7.32 35.44
CA GLY A 44 10.44 5.99 35.96
C GLY A 44 11.63 5.42 35.20
N GLY A 45 12.77 5.29 35.89
CA GLY A 45 14.03 4.84 35.29
C GLY A 45 13.92 3.47 34.61
N GLY A 46 14.31 3.41 33.34
CA GLY A 46 14.47 2.17 32.56
C GLY A 46 13.89 2.20 31.15
N SER A 47 13.00 3.14 30.80
CA SER A 47 12.49 3.29 29.44
C SER A 47 13.45 4.10 28.57
N MET A 48 13.77 3.59 27.37
CA MET A 48 14.51 4.33 26.35
C MET A 48 13.89 5.72 26.12
N SER A 49 14.71 6.73 25.89
CA SER A 49 14.18 8.06 25.59
C SER A 49 13.43 8.04 24.24
N PRO A 50 12.45 8.93 24.00
CA PRO A 50 11.79 9.02 22.70
C PRO A 50 12.79 9.16 21.54
N GLU A 51 13.89 9.86 21.76
CA GLU A 51 14.98 10.02 20.80
C GLU A 51 15.70 8.71 20.50
N GLU A 52 15.98 7.89 21.52
CA GLU A 52 16.56 6.55 21.36
C GLU A 52 15.62 5.63 20.60
N VAL A 53 14.32 5.64 20.94
CA VAL A 53 13.29 4.81 20.29
C VAL A 53 13.14 5.20 18.82
N VAL A 54 12.90 6.48 18.53
CA VAL A 54 12.73 6.97 17.16
C VAL A 54 14.03 6.81 16.36
N GLY A 55 15.19 7.02 16.99
CA GLY A 55 16.49 6.80 16.36
C GLY A 55 16.69 5.34 15.93
N ALA A 56 16.32 4.38 16.79
CA ALA A 56 16.38 2.95 16.50
C ALA A 56 15.40 2.55 15.39
N ILE A 57 14.14 3.00 15.46
CA ILE A 57 13.14 2.74 14.42
C ILE A 57 13.60 3.32 13.07
N SER A 58 14.12 4.55 13.07
CA SER A 58 14.64 5.19 11.86
C SER A 58 15.80 4.41 11.26
N ALA A 59 16.69 3.87 12.10
CA ALA A 59 17.80 3.03 11.64
C ALA A 59 17.33 1.73 10.99
N ASP A 60 16.38 1.02 11.62
CA ASP A 60 15.81 -0.23 11.10
C ASP A 60 15.14 0.00 9.74
N ILE A 61 14.28 1.02 9.64
CA ILE A 61 13.59 1.33 8.38
C ILE A 61 14.61 1.69 7.30
N LEU A 62 15.62 2.53 7.59
CA LEU A 62 16.66 2.89 6.62
C LEU A 62 17.48 1.70 6.12
N GLN A 63 17.75 0.72 6.99
CA GLN A 63 18.49 -0.50 6.64
C GLN A 63 17.67 -1.39 5.70
N ARG A 64 16.36 -1.48 5.93
CA ARG A 64 15.44 -2.33 5.16
C ARG A 64 15.00 -1.70 3.85
N MET A 65 15.03 -0.37 3.75
CA MET A 65 14.66 0.34 2.53
C MET A 65 15.72 0.12 1.44
N PRO A 66 15.33 -0.32 0.23
CA PRO A 66 16.25 -0.47 -0.88
C PRO A 66 16.74 0.89 -1.38
N LYS A 67 17.74 0.85 -2.26
CA LYS A 67 18.18 2.04 -2.99
C LYS A 67 17.18 2.35 -4.11
N PRO A 68 16.98 3.63 -4.47
CA PRO A 68 16.20 4.00 -5.64
C PRO A 68 16.71 3.31 -6.91
N TRP A 69 15.81 2.96 -7.81
CA TRP A 69 16.16 2.45 -9.13
C TRP A 69 16.77 3.53 -10.00
N ARG A 70 17.70 3.15 -10.87
CA ARG A 70 18.11 3.98 -12.01
C ARG A 70 17.10 3.73 -13.13
N VAL A 71 16.11 4.60 -13.25
CA VAL A 71 14.97 4.40 -14.17
C VAL A 71 15.45 4.39 -15.62
N GLU A 72 16.51 5.12 -15.93
CA GLU A 72 17.13 5.16 -17.26
C GLU A 72 17.64 3.78 -17.67
N ASP A 73 18.36 3.08 -16.77
CA ASP A 73 18.89 1.73 -17.03
C ASP A 73 17.72 0.73 -17.23
N VAL A 74 16.61 0.91 -16.51
CA VAL A 74 15.40 0.09 -16.69
C VAL A 74 14.74 0.38 -18.03
N GLN A 75 14.67 1.63 -18.47
CA GLN A 75 14.10 2.00 -19.77
C GLN A 75 14.95 1.49 -20.94
N GLU A 76 16.27 1.39 -20.78
CA GLU A 76 17.14 0.73 -21.75
C GLU A 76 16.87 -0.78 -21.84
N SER A 77 16.64 -1.42 -20.69
CA SER A 77 16.35 -2.86 -20.60
C SER A 77 14.93 -3.21 -21.04
N PHE A 78 13.98 -2.29 -20.84
CA PHE A 78 12.57 -2.42 -21.17
C PHE A 78 12.15 -1.28 -22.11
N PRO A 79 12.56 -1.33 -23.39
CA PRO A 79 12.29 -0.25 -24.33
C PRO A 79 10.78 -0.08 -24.52
N MET A 80 10.38 1.19 -24.66
CA MET A 80 8.99 1.59 -24.92
C MET A 80 8.56 1.08 -26.30
N THR A 81 8.08 -0.15 -26.34
CA THR A 81 7.70 -0.81 -27.58
C THR A 81 6.21 -0.66 -27.77
N TYR A 82 5.77 -0.44 -29.01
CA TYR A 82 4.35 -0.35 -29.33
C TYR A 82 3.57 -1.59 -28.86
N THR A 83 4.17 -2.77 -28.88
CA THR A 83 3.50 -4.02 -28.47
C THR A 83 3.55 -4.30 -26.96
N GLU A 84 4.28 -3.51 -26.17
CA GLU A 84 4.44 -3.74 -24.73
C GLU A 84 4.29 -2.45 -23.93
N SER A 85 3.04 -2.02 -23.75
CA SER A 85 2.68 -0.86 -22.92
C SER A 85 3.05 -1.04 -21.44
N MET A 86 3.18 -2.28 -20.94
CA MET A 86 3.55 -2.51 -19.54
C MET A 86 4.94 -1.96 -19.18
N ASN A 87 5.86 -1.89 -20.15
CA ASN A 87 7.18 -1.28 -19.94
C ASN A 87 7.07 0.21 -19.57
N THR A 88 6.09 0.91 -20.16
CA THR A 88 5.82 2.31 -19.83
C THR A 88 5.28 2.44 -18.42
N VAL A 89 4.35 1.57 -18.05
CA VAL A 89 3.76 1.53 -16.71
C VAL A 89 4.86 1.26 -15.67
N LEU A 90 5.73 0.28 -15.91
CA LEU A 90 6.86 -0.04 -15.04
C LEU A 90 7.73 1.20 -14.78
N ALA A 91 8.22 1.87 -15.83
CA ALA A 91 9.09 3.04 -15.66
C ALA A 91 8.41 4.18 -14.86
N GLN A 92 7.12 4.41 -15.09
CA GLN A 92 6.35 5.40 -14.35
C GLN A 92 6.15 5.03 -12.88
N GLU A 93 5.86 3.76 -12.60
CA GLU A 93 5.71 3.22 -11.25
C GLU A 93 7.03 3.34 -10.46
N LEU A 94 8.15 2.91 -11.04
CA LEU A 94 9.47 3.02 -10.42
C LEU A 94 9.83 4.49 -10.12
N THR A 95 9.48 5.41 -11.02
CA THR A 95 9.69 6.85 -10.80
C THR A 95 8.90 7.36 -9.58
N ARG A 96 7.65 6.93 -9.41
CA ARG A 96 6.82 7.30 -8.26
C ARG A 96 7.37 6.72 -6.96
N TYR A 97 7.71 5.43 -6.96
CA TYR A 97 8.32 4.79 -5.80
C TYR A 97 9.68 5.41 -5.44
N ASN A 98 10.51 5.76 -6.41
CA ASN A 98 11.75 6.50 -6.15
C ASN A 98 11.50 7.82 -5.42
N GLY A 99 10.47 8.56 -5.82
CA GLY A 99 10.05 9.78 -5.13
C GLY A 99 9.72 9.52 -3.66
N LEU A 100 8.95 8.46 -3.37
CA LEU A 100 8.62 8.06 -2.00
C LEU A 100 9.86 7.60 -1.22
N ILE A 101 10.69 6.73 -1.81
CA ILE A 101 11.93 6.22 -1.20
C ILE A 101 12.83 7.39 -0.81
N ASN A 102 13.03 8.36 -1.70
CA ASN A 102 13.89 9.51 -1.41
C ASN A 102 13.39 10.31 -0.21
N VAL A 103 12.10 10.64 -0.17
CA VAL A 103 11.51 11.37 0.97
C VAL A 103 11.68 10.59 2.28
N ILE A 104 11.43 9.27 2.27
CA ILE A 104 11.61 8.43 3.46
C ILE A 104 13.08 8.41 3.89
N ARG A 105 14.01 8.17 2.96
CA ARG A 105 15.44 8.07 3.29
C ARG A 105 16.01 9.39 3.80
N GLU A 106 15.68 10.50 3.15
CA GLU A 106 16.13 11.84 3.55
C GLU A 106 15.59 12.22 4.92
N SER A 107 14.27 12.08 5.12
CA SER A 107 13.64 12.42 6.41
C SER A 107 14.18 11.57 7.56
N LEU A 108 14.34 10.25 7.38
CA LEU A 108 14.89 9.38 8.42
C LEU A 108 16.37 9.67 8.71
N ALA A 109 17.18 9.97 7.69
CA ALA A 109 18.57 10.34 7.87
C ALA A 109 18.71 11.66 8.64
N ASP A 110 17.83 12.62 8.37
CA ASP A 110 17.80 13.90 9.07
C ASP A 110 17.26 13.76 10.49
N ILE A 111 16.25 12.90 10.75
CA ILE A 111 15.83 12.54 12.11
C ILE A 111 17.00 11.99 12.92
N GLN A 112 17.79 11.07 12.34
CA GLN A 112 18.98 10.52 13.03
C GLN A 112 20.03 11.58 13.36
N LYS A 113 20.22 12.58 12.51
CA LYS A 113 21.13 13.70 12.77
C LYS A 113 20.56 14.64 13.83
N ALA A 114 19.26 14.92 13.77
CA ALA A 114 18.56 15.82 14.71
C ALA A 114 18.58 15.26 16.13
N VAL A 115 18.30 13.95 16.28
CA VAL A 115 18.41 13.23 17.56
C VAL A 115 19.82 13.32 18.18
N LYS A 116 20.86 13.37 17.35
CA LYS A 116 22.26 13.54 17.79
C LYS A 116 22.66 15.00 18.00
N GLY A 117 21.75 15.96 17.81
CA GLY A 117 22.03 17.39 17.90
C GLY A 117 22.90 17.95 16.76
N LEU A 118 23.02 17.23 15.64
CA LEU A 118 23.87 17.62 14.51
C LEU A 118 23.17 18.60 13.56
N ILE A 119 21.84 18.57 13.50
CA ILE A 119 21.02 19.53 12.76
C ILE A 119 19.87 20.01 13.63
N LEU A 120 19.34 21.20 13.33
CA LEU A 120 18.14 21.71 13.97
C LEU A 120 16.91 21.01 13.42
N MET A 121 15.95 20.69 14.30
CA MET A 121 14.68 20.11 13.91
C MET A 121 13.80 21.16 13.24
N SER A 122 13.43 20.93 11.98
CA SER A 122 12.41 21.73 11.31
C SER A 122 11.01 21.31 11.76
N PRO A 123 9.97 22.16 11.62
CA PRO A 123 8.60 21.78 11.98
C PRO A 123 8.12 20.51 11.27
N GLN A 124 8.54 20.30 10.02
CA GLN A 124 8.21 19.09 9.27
C GLN A 124 8.92 17.84 9.83
N LEU A 125 10.17 17.99 10.27
CA LEU A 125 10.95 16.90 10.84
C LEU A 125 10.44 16.52 12.24
N GLU A 126 10.02 17.51 13.03
CA GLU A 126 9.39 17.33 14.34
C GLU A 126 8.05 16.60 14.23
N ALA A 127 7.20 16.99 13.26
CA ALA A 127 5.96 16.28 12.99
C ALA A 127 6.18 14.82 12.55
N ALA A 128 7.22 14.56 11.74
CA ALA A 128 7.61 13.21 11.35
C ALA A 128 8.13 12.39 12.55
N PHE A 129 8.94 13.00 13.42
CA PHE A 129 9.43 12.39 14.65
C PHE A 129 8.29 11.95 15.57
N HIS A 130 7.33 12.84 15.84
CA HIS A 130 6.16 12.52 16.65
C HIS A 130 5.29 11.44 16.02
N SER A 131 5.09 11.50 14.70
CA SER A 131 4.34 10.45 13.98
C SER A 131 5.00 9.09 14.15
N ILE A 132 6.32 9.00 14.01
CA ILE A 132 7.07 7.76 14.18
C ILE A 132 7.01 7.26 15.62
N ASN A 133 7.17 8.15 16.60
CA ASN A 133 7.06 7.82 18.02
C ASN A 133 5.67 7.24 18.37
N ASP A 134 4.61 7.76 17.74
CA ASP A 134 3.23 7.30 17.92
C ASP A 134 2.90 6.05 17.07
N GLY A 135 3.86 5.51 16.31
CA GLY A 135 3.64 4.37 15.41
C GLY A 135 2.76 4.69 14.19
N ARG A 136 2.65 5.97 13.82
CA ARG A 136 1.90 6.47 12.66
C ARG A 136 2.84 6.78 11.49
N THR A 137 2.35 6.65 10.27
CA THR A 137 3.10 7.02 9.07
C THR A 137 3.14 8.55 8.94
N PRO A 138 4.31 9.19 8.83
CA PRO A 138 4.44 10.63 8.64
C PRO A 138 3.64 11.16 7.45
N GLU A 139 3.00 12.33 7.61
CA GLU A 139 2.19 12.96 6.55
C GLU A 139 3.01 13.28 5.30
N MET A 140 4.28 13.67 5.46
CA MET A 140 5.18 13.92 4.33
C MET A 140 5.44 12.68 3.47
N TRP A 141 5.38 11.47 4.06
CA TRP A 141 5.47 10.23 3.30
C TRP A 141 4.15 9.97 2.59
N MET A 142 3.03 10.11 3.30
CA MET A 142 1.69 9.91 2.75
C MET A 142 1.39 10.85 1.56
N ALA A 143 1.88 12.09 1.59
CA ALA A 143 1.76 13.04 0.48
C ALA A 143 2.45 12.57 -0.82
N LYS A 144 3.37 11.60 -0.71
CA LYS A 144 4.07 10.98 -1.84
C LYS A 144 3.84 9.47 -1.90
N SER A 145 2.85 8.95 -1.19
CA SER A 145 2.55 7.52 -1.13
C SER A 145 1.23 7.17 -1.80
N TYR A 146 1.00 5.87 -1.93
CA TYR A 146 -0.30 5.30 -2.28
C TYR A 146 -1.24 5.38 -1.07
N PRO A 147 -2.58 5.35 -1.29
CA PRO A 147 -3.54 5.38 -0.19
C PRO A 147 -3.31 4.22 0.79
N SER A 148 -3.16 4.54 2.07
CA SER A 148 -2.97 3.56 3.14
C SER A 148 -3.46 4.12 4.48
N LEU A 149 -4.08 3.25 5.27
CA LEU A 149 -4.45 3.50 6.66
C LEU A 149 -3.67 2.58 7.62
N LYS A 150 -2.63 1.90 7.12
CA LYS A 150 -1.81 0.97 7.92
C LYS A 150 -0.97 1.74 8.95
N PRO A 151 -0.79 1.21 10.17
CA PRO A 151 0.18 1.75 11.13
C PRO A 151 1.60 1.62 10.57
N LEU A 152 2.56 2.38 11.11
CA LEU A 152 3.92 2.53 10.57
C LEU A 152 4.59 1.19 10.25
N GLY A 153 4.60 0.24 11.19
CA GLY A 153 5.25 -1.06 10.97
C GLY A 153 4.63 -1.84 9.82
N SER A 154 3.30 -1.93 9.78
CA SER A 154 2.56 -2.61 8.70
C SER A 154 2.68 -1.88 7.36
N TYR A 155 2.77 -0.54 7.38
CA TYR A 155 3.00 0.27 6.19
C TYR A 155 4.40 0.03 5.61
N VAL A 156 5.44 0.01 6.44
CA VAL A 156 6.82 -0.24 5.99
C VAL A 156 6.95 -1.66 5.43
N ASN A 157 6.34 -2.67 6.08
CA ASN A 157 6.34 -4.04 5.57
C ASN A 157 5.68 -4.13 4.18
N ASP A 158 4.50 -3.53 4.03
CA ASP A 158 3.75 -3.48 2.78
C ASP A 158 4.52 -2.75 1.67
N LEU A 159 5.15 -1.62 2.01
CA LEU A 159 6.01 -0.89 1.08
C LEU A 159 7.16 -1.77 0.61
N ILE A 160 7.89 -2.43 1.51
CA ILE A 160 9.01 -3.30 1.14
C ILE A 160 8.57 -4.44 0.23
N GLU A 161 7.41 -5.05 0.49
CA GLU A 161 6.86 -6.10 -0.38
C GLU A 161 6.54 -5.57 -1.78
N ARG A 162 5.98 -4.38 -1.90
CA ARG A 162 5.74 -3.72 -3.21
C ARG A 162 7.04 -3.46 -3.94
N LEU A 163 8.03 -2.87 -3.26
CA LEU A 163 9.33 -2.60 -3.85
C LEU A 163 10.01 -3.90 -4.32
N ARG A 164 9.89 -4.99 -3.54
CA ARG A 164 10.37 -6.31 -3.92
C ARG A 164 9.65 -6.87 -5.15
N ASN A 165 8.34 -6.69 -5.26
CA ASN A 165 7.58 -7.12 -6.43
C ASN A 165 8.09 -6.44 -7.71
N PHE A 166 8.25 -5.10 -7.69
CA PHE A 166 8.83 -4.37 -8.82
C PHE A 166 10.30 -4.71 -9.08
N GLN A 167 11.11 -4.91 -8.03
CA GLN A 167 12.49 -5.37 -8.20
C GLN A 167 12.54 -6.73 -8.90
N SER A 168 11.66 -7.67 -8.53
CA SER A 168 11.61 -8.99 -9.17
C SER A 168 11.20 -8.93 -10.63
N TRP A 169 10.37 -7.96 -11.02
CA TRP A 169 10.06 -7.68 -12.43
C TRP A 169 11.32 -7.20 -13.16
N VAL A 170 12.01 -6.20 -12.61
CA VAL A 170 13.24 -5.66 -13.22
C VAL A 170 14.30 -6.75 -13.36
N ASP A 171 14.59 -7.51 -12.30
CA ASP A 171 15.61 -8.57 -12.29
C ASP A 171 15.25 -9.72 -13.23
N GLY A 172 13.95 -10.00 -13.39
CA GLY A 172 13.46 -11.04 -14.29
C GLY A 172 13.63 -10.70 -15.77
N GLY A 173 13.87 -9.43 -16.13
CA GLY A 173 14.13 -8.97 -17.49
C GLY A 173 12.94 -9.13 -18.46
N LYS A 174 11.75 -9.46 -17.96
CA LYS A 174 10.54 -9.68 -18.76
C LYS A 174 9.28 -9.31 -17.98
N THR A 175 8.22 -8.95 -18.71
CA THR A 175 6.89 -8.69 -18.15
C THR A 175 6.37 -9.90 -17.36
N PRO A 176 5.90 -9.73 -16.11
CA PRO A 176 5.27 -10.78 -15.32
C PRO A 176 4.00 -11.29 -15.99
N HIS A 177 3.68 -12.57 -15.78
CA HIS A 177 2.40 -13.14 -16.21
C HIS A 177 1.28 -12.96 -15.17
N LEU A 178 1.66 -12.68 -13.92
CA LEU A 178 0.78 -12.45 -12.79
C LEU A 178 1.19 -11.17 -12.07
N PHE A 179 0.27 -10.23 -11.94
CA PHE A 179 0.53 -8.90 -11.39
C PHE A 179 -0.12 -8.71 -10.02
N TRP A 180 0.60 -8.12 -9.08
CA TRP A 180 0.02 -7.69 -7.81
C TRP A 180 -0.72 -6.36 -8.01
N PHE A 181 -2.03 -6.42 -8.30
CA PHE A 181 -2.79 -5.24 -8.70
C PHE A 181 -2.81 -4.16 -7.63
N SER A 182 -3.10 -4.51 -6.38
CA SER A 182 -3.07 -3.54 -5.27
C SER A 182 -1.66 -3.05 -4.97
N GLY A 183 -0.62 -3.67 -5.54
CA GLY A 183 0.79 -3.31 -5.42
C GLY A 183 1.19 -2.10 -6.25
N PHE A 184 0.42 -1.75 -7.29
CA PHE A 184 0.68 -0.55 -8.09
C PHE A 184 0.39 0.73 -7.30
N PHE A 185 1.20 1.74 -7.55
CA PHE A 185 1.00 3.09 -7.06
C PHE A 185 -0.18 3.75 -7.79
N PHE A 186 -0.31 3.54 -9.10
CA PHE A 186 -1.38 4.07 -9.93
C PHE A 186 -2.02 2.99 -10.82
N THR A 187 -3.01 2.29 -10.26
CA THR A 187 -3.71 1.16 -10.91
C THR A 187 -4.37 1.50 -12.24
N GLN A 188 -4.79 2.75 -12.44
CA GLN A 188 -5.38 3.19 -13.71
C GLN A 188 -4.38 3.15 -14.87
N ALA A 189 -3.09 3.43 -14.62
CA ALA A 189 -2.07 3.27 -15.66
C ALA A 189 -1.89 1.81 -16.05
N PHE A 190 -1.97 0.89 -15.08
CA PHE A 190 -1.95 -0.54 -15.33
C PHE A 190 -3.14 -0.99 -16.18
N THR A 191 -4.38 -0.64 -15.80
CA THR A 191 -5.57 -1.02 -16.59
C THR A 191 -5.52 -0.44 -18.00
N THR A 192 -5.11 0.81 -18.14
CA THR A 192 -4.94 1.46 -19.45
C THR A 192 -3.87 0.76 -20.29
N GLY A 193 -2.73 0.39 -19.70
CA GLY A 193 -1.68 -0.33 -20.39
C GLY A 193 -2.13 -1.72 -20.87
N ALA A 194 -2.95 -2.41 -20.08
CA ALA A 194 -3.49 -3.72 -20.45
C ALA A 194 -4.49 -3.59 -21.63
N LEU A 195 -5.40 -2.61 -21.58
CA LEU A 195 -6.30 -2.29 -22.70
C LEU A 195 -5.51 -1.91 -23.97
N GLN A 196 -4.42 -1.14 -23.83
CA GLN A 196 -3.57 -0.79 -24.95
C GLN A 196 -2.91 -2.01 -25.58
N ASN A 197 -2.35 -2.93 -24.78
CA ASN A 197 -1.75 -4.15 -25.31
C ASN A 197 -2.77 -4.97 -26.13
N TYR A 198 -3.98 -5.13 -25.61
CA TYR A 198 -5.07 -5.82 -26.31
C TYR A 198 -5.49 -5.09 -27.60
N ALA A 199 -5.78 -3.79 -27.52
CA ALA A 199 -6.22 -2.98 -28.65
C ALA A 199 -5.18 -2.97 -29.79
N ARG A 200 -3.90 -2.91 -29.45
CA ARG A 200 -2.79 -2.95 -30.42
C ARG A 200 -2.61 -4.32 -31.04
N LYS A 201 -2.72 -5.41 -30.25
CA LYS A 201 -2.67 -6.80 -30.77
C LYS A 201 -3.71 -7.02 -31.86
N TYR A 202 -4.93 -6.51 -31.68
CA TYR A 202 -6.04 -6.67 -32.62
C TYR A 202 -6.21 -5.51 -33.61
N THR A 203 -5.39 -4.46 -33.52
CA THR A 203 -5.48 -3.25 -34.36
C THR A 203 -6.88 -2.61 -34.33
N ILE A 204 -7.46 -2.51 -33.12
CA ILE A 204 -8.75 -1.88 -32.86
C ILE A 204 -8.58 -0.60 -32.02
N PRO A 205 -9.50 0.36 -32.09
CA PRO A 205 -9.45 1.53 -31.21
C PRO A 205 -9.58 1.14 -29.73
N ILE A 206 -8.80 1.76 -28.85
CA ILE A 206 -8.88 1.49 -27.40
C ILE A 206 -10.26 1.81 -26.81
N ASP A 207 -10.94 2.82 -27.36
CA ASP A 207 -12.25 3.28 -26.89
C ASP A 207 -13.38 2.25 -27.14
N THR A 208 -13.12 1.20 -27.93
CA THR A 208 -14.07 0.11 -28.18
C THR A 208 -13.80 -1.13 -27.34
N VAL A 209 -12.83 -1.08 -26.41
CA VAL A 209 -12.41 -2.20 -25.57
C VAL A 209 -12.78 -1.93 -24.12
N ASP A 210 -13.32 -2.94 -23.45
CA ASP A 210 -13.60 -2.91 -22.02
C ASP A 210 -13.13 -4.24 -21.39
N PHE A 211 -13.07 -4.27 -20.06
CA PHE A 211 -12.72 -5.48 -19.32
C PHE A 211 -13.94 -6.37 -19.09
N ASP A 212 -13.75 -7.65 -19.34
CA ASP A 212 -14.52 -8.71 -18.70
C ASP A 212 -13.66 -9.36 -17.61
N PHE A 213 -14.30 -9.95 -16.60
CA PHE A 213 -13.61 -10.48 -15.42
C PHE A 213 -13.98 -11.93 -15.16
N GLU A 214 -12.95 -12.76 -15.05
CA GLU A 214 -13.09 -14.16 -14.68
C GLU A 214 -12.21 -14.48 -13.47
N VAL A 215 -12.77 -15.16 -12.48
CA VAL A 215 -11.99 -15.72 -11.37
C VAL A 215 -11.37 -17.01 -11.85
N VAL A 216 -10.05 -17.12 -11.69
CA VAL A 216 -9.25 -18.29 -12.10
C VAL A 216 -8.88 -19.10 -10.86
N SER A 217 -8.98 -20.43 -10.95
CA SER A 217 -8.54 -21.33 -9.89
C SER A 217 -7.03 -21.52 -9.89
N GLY A 218 -6.42 -21.43 -8.70
CA GLY A 218 -4.99 -21.62 -8.51
C GLY A 218 -4.13 -20.47 -9.07
N THR A 219 -2.81 -20.70 -9.08
CA THR A 219 -1.85 -19.73 -9.62
C THR A 219 -1.54 -20.07 -11.08
N PRO A 220 -1.79 -19.15 -12.03
CA PRO A 220 -1.52 -19.40 -13.45
C PRO A 220 -0.01 -19.54 -13.70
N GLU A 221 0.39 -20.57 -14.45
CA GLU A 221 1.81 -20.82 -14.78
C GLU A 221 2.30 -20.07 -16.03
N LYS A 222 1.36 -19.61 -16.87
CA LYS A 222 1.64 -18.97 -18.16
C LYS A 222 0.87 -17.66 -18.27
N ALA A 223 1.36 -16.77 -19.13
CA ALA A 223 0.62 -15.57 -19.50
C ALA A 223 -0.69 -15.95 -20.21
N PRO A 224 -1.77 -15.17 -20.01
CA PRO A 224 -3.00 -15.39 -20.75
C PRO A 224 -2.80 -15.06 -22.24
N GLU A 225 -3.63 -15.64 -23.10
CA GLU A 225 -3.64 -15.27 -24.53
C GLU A 225 -4.07 -13.81 -24.71
N ASP A 226 -5.10 -13.40 -23.97
CA ASP A 226 -5.64 -12.05 -23.91
C ASP A 226 -5.89 -11.61 -22.47
N GLY A 227 -5.60 -10.34 -22.19
CA GLY A 227 -5.78 -9.76 -20.86
C GLY A 227 -4.56 -9.94 -19.95
N VAL A 228 -4.81 -9.94 -18.65
CA VAL A 228 -3.77 -9.98 -17.60
C VAL A 228 -4.29 -10.78 -16.40
N TYR A 229 -3.43 -11.58 -15.77
CA TYR A 229 -3.76 -12.15 -14.47
C TYR A 229 -3.34 -11.21 -13.35
N ILE A 230 -4.24 -11.03 -12.38
CA ILE A 230 -4.00 -10.18 -11.22
C ILE A 230 -4.25 -10.92 -9.91
N HIS A 231 -3.58 -10.48 -8.85
CA HIS A 231 -3.86 -10.89 -7.48
C HIS A 231 -3.79 -9.69 -6.52
N GLY A 232 -4.10 -9.94 -5.24
CA GLY A 232 -4.06 -8.94 -4.18
C GLY A 232 -5.32 -8.06 -4.09
N LEU A 233 -6.43 -8.53 -4.66
CA LEU A 233 -7.74 -7.94 -4.43
C LEU A 233 -8.33 -8.47 -3.12
N PHE A 234 -9.08 -7.61 -2.44
CA PHE A 234 -9.85 -7.95 -1.26
C PHE A 234 -11.33 -7.78 -1.57
N ILE A 235 -12.15 -8.68 -1.04
CA ILE A 235 -13.61 -8.60 -1.14
C ILE A 235 -14.14 -8.26 0.25
N GLU A 236 -15.01 -7.25 0.33
CA GLU A 236 -15.66 -6.84 1.56
C GLU A 236 -17.19 -7.03 1.45
N GLY A 237 -17.82 -7.44 2.55
CA GLY A 237 -19.27 -7.68 2.61
C GLY A 237 -19.74 -9.01 2.00
N CYS A 238 -18.88 -9.72 1.29
CA CYS A 238 -19.12 -11.05 0.75
C CYS A 238 -17.84 -11.89 0.77
N LYS A 239 -17.95 -13.17 0.41
CA LYS A 239 -16.82 -14.06 0.19
C LYS A 239 -16.94 -14.73 -1.17
N TRP A 240 -15.82 -15.20 -1.71
CA TRP A 240 -15.85 -16.10 -2.85
C TRP A 240 -16.10 -17.53 -2.37
N SER A 241 -17.12 -18.20 -2.90
CA SER A 241 -17.36 -19.63 -2.63
C SER A 241 -16.68 -20.46 -3.70
N GLU A 242 -15.66 -21.24 -3.32
CA GLU A 242 -14.97 -22.16 -4.23
C GLU A 242 -15.90 -23.30 -4.70
N ASP A 243 -16.82 -23.75 -3.83
CA ASP A 243 -17.77 -24.83 -4.15
C ASP A 243 -18.79 -24.42 -5.22
N ALA A 244 -19.34 -23.20 -5.10
CA ALA A 244 -20.34 -22.69 -6.03
C ALA A 244 -19.74 -21.90 -7.20
N TRP A 245 -18.46 -21.52 -7.10
CA TRP A 245 -17.77 -20.59 -8.01
C TRP A 245 -18.49 -19.24 -8.18
N THR A 246 -19.08 -18.75 -7.09
CA THR A 246 -19.85 -17.50 -7.05
C THR A 246 -19.59 -16.72 -5.77
N LEU A 247 -19.98 -15.44 -5.76
CA LEU A 247 -20.06 -14.66 -4.53
C LEU A 247 -21.12 -15.24 -3.58
N ALA A 248 -20.78 -15.30 -2.30
CA ALA A 248 -21.64 -15.76 -1.22
C ALA A 248 -21.59 -14.75 -0.05
N GLU A 249 -22.54 -14.86 0.88
CA GLU A 249 -22.52 -14.03 2.08
C GLU A 249 -21.23 -14.23 2.90
N SER A 250 -20.77 -13.13 3.51
CA SER A 250 -19.58 -13.14 4.36
C SER A 250 -19.82 -14.00 5.60
N ASP A 251 -18.79 -14.71 6.07
CA ASP A 251 -18.89 -15.38 7.36
C ASP A 251 -18.97 -14.34 8.50
N PRO A 252 -19.61 -14.68 9.64
CA PRO A 252 -19.55 -13.84 10.83
C PRO A 252 -18.08 -13.57 11.19
N LYS A 253 -17.72 -12.29 11.35
CA LYS A 253 -16.36 -11.86 11.74
C LYS A 253 -16.08 -12.12 13.22
#